data_AF-A0A3B8VG95-F1
#
_entry.id   AF-A0A3B8VG95-F1
#
_cell.length_a   1.000
_cell.length_b   1.000
_cell.length_c   1.000
_cell.angle_alpha   90.00
_cell.angle_beta   90.00
_cell.angle_gamma   90.00
#
_symmetry.space_group_name_H-M   'P 1'
#
loop_
_entity.id
_entity.type
_entity.pdbx_description
1 polymer ?
#
loop_
_entity_poly.entity_id
_entity_poly.type
_entity_poly.pdbx_seq_one_letter_code
_entity_poly.pdbx_strand_id
1 'polypeptide(L)'
;MPGFVKVLDDSTLLIPDVAGNNLFQSYINMSENAQIGMVFFIPGIRETVRVNGRVKLIDKEELERLEIELEVNNPDDNSRVQQGIVVEIEEAYGHCPRALAFSKFWDTDQIEENKNMPKRA
;
A
#
# COMPACT_ATOMS: atom_id res chain seq x y z
N MET A 1 -10.87 -8.34 4.50
CA MET A 1 -10.63 -8.26 3.05
C MET A 1 -9.15 -8.03 2.84
N PRO A 2 -8.48 -8.80 1.98
CA PRO A 2 -7.16 -8.46 1.48
C PRO A 2 -7.04 -6.98 1.10
N GLY A 3 -5.86 -6.40 1.30
CA GLY A 3 -5.60 -5.01 0.96
C GLY A 3 -5.66 -4.78 -0.55
N PHE A 4 -5.63 -3.50 -0.96
CA PHE A 4 -5.63 -3.12 -2.38
C PHE A 4 -4.43 -3.69 -3.17
N VAL A 5 -3.33 -4.03 -2.50
CA VAL A 5 -2.13 -4.61 -3.13
C VAL A 5 -2.38 -6.07 -3.49
N LYS A 6 -2.07 -6.45 -4.73
CA LYS A 6 -2.19 -7.81 -5.24
C LYS A 6 -0.81 -8.43 -5.44
N VAL A 7 -0.68 -9.70 -5.13
CA VAL A 7 0.51 -10.50 -5.44
C VAL A 7 0.27 -11.13 -6.80
N LEU A 8 1.06 -10.75 -7.81
CA LEU A 8 0.96 -11.33 -9.16
C LEU A 8 1.75 -12.64 -9.25
N ASP A 9 2.95 -12.65 -8.66
CA ASP A 9 3.84 -13.80 -8.54
C ASP A 9 4.81 -13.60 -7.35
N ASP A 10 5.76 -14.52 -7.18
CA ASP A 10 6.74 -14.52 -6.08
C ASP A 10 7.65 -13.28 -6.02
N SER A 11 7.73 -12.54 -7.12
CA SER A 11 8.63 -11.39 -7.31
C SER A 11 7.92 -10.12 -7.77
N THR A 12 6.60 -10.15 -7.93
CA THR A 12 5.85 -9.05 -8.53
C THR A 12 4.59 -8.74 -7.73
N LEU A 13 4.45 -7.48 -7.34
CA LEU A 13 3.24 -6.93 -6.75
C LEU A 13 2.54 -5.97 -7.71
N LEU A 14 1.25 -5.79 -7.53
CA LEU A 14 0.44 -4.80 -8.23
C LEU A 14 -0.28 -3.91 -7.23
N ILE A 15 -0.18 -2.60 -7.46
CA ILE A 15 -0.95 -1.58 -6.78
C ILE A 15 -1.90 -0.94 -7.81
N PRO A 16 -3.21 -1.23 -7.76
CA PRO A 16 -4.18 -0.56 -8.62
C PRO A 16 -4.42 0.88 -8.14
N ASP A 17 -4.43 1.83 -9.07
CA ASP A 17 -4.78 3.23 -8.83
C ASP A 17 -6.25 3.46 -9.14
N VAL A 18 -7.06 3.29 -8.10
CA VAL A 18 -8.50 3.56 -8.13
C VAL A 18 -8.71 5.06 -7.91
N ALA A 19 -9.61 5.66 -8.70
CA ALA A 19 -9.94 7.08 -8.56
C ALA A 19 -10.33 7.42 -7.11
N GLY A 20 -9.75 8.50 -6.58
CA GLY A 20 -9.86 8.93 -5.19
C GLY A 20 -8.61 8.70 -4.32
N ASN A 21 -7.70 7.79 -4.70
CA ASN A 21 -6.45 7.57 -3.94
C ASN A 21 -5.39 8.67 -4.15
N ASN A 22 -5.62 9.59 -5.10
CA ASN A 22 -4.78 10.75 -5.38
C ASN A 22 -3.27 10.45 -5.49
N LEU A 23 -2.93 9.24 -5.95
CA LEU A 23 -1.54 8.79 -6.09
C LEU A 23 -0.77 9.55 -7.17
N PHE A 24 -1.44 10.41 -7.95
CA PHE A 24 -0.88 11.18 -9.06
C PHE A 24 0.45 11.88 -8.74
N GLN A 25 0.60 12.45 -7.53
CA GLN A 25 1.88 13.06 -7.13
C GLN A 25 3.03 12.04 -7.01
N SER A 26 2.71 10.79 -6.65
CA SER A 26 3.68 9.70 -6.60
C SER A 26 4.12 9.24 -7.98
N TYR A 27 3.27 9.35 -9.02
CA TYR A 27 3.64 8.96 -10.38
C TYR A 27 4.77 9.81 -10.96
N ILE A 28 4.79 11.12 -10.65
CA ILE A 28 5.88 12.01 -11.06
C ILE A 28 7.20 11.54 -10.42
N ASN A 29 7.18 11.30 -9.10
CA ASN A 29 8.35 10.79 -8.38
C ASN A 29 8.84 9.46 -8.98
N MET A 30 7.91 8.55 -9.30
CA MET A 30 8.19 7.24 -9.89
C MET A 30 8.76 7.33 -11.30
N SER A 31 8.35 8.33 -12.08
CA SER A 31 8.88 8.58 -13.43
C SER A 31 10.31 9.12 -13.41
N GLU A 32 10.68 9.87 -12.37
CA GLU A 32 12.04 10.40 -12.19
C GLU A 32 12.97 9.40 -11.48
N ASN A 33 12.41 8.64 -10.54
CA ASN A 33 13.09 7.59 -9.81
C ASN A 33 12.17 6.40 -9.60
N ALA A 34 12.50 5.29 -10.26
CA ALA A 34 11.70 4.07 -10.20
C ALA A 34 11.80 3.31 -8.88
N GLN A 35 12.59 3.75 -7.89
CA GLN A 35 12.72 3.04 -6.62
C GLN A 35 11.50 3.25 -5.71
N ILE A 36 11.01 2.16 -5.11
CA ILE A 36 9.92 2.17 -4.12
C ILE A 36 10.29 1.37 -2.89
N GLY A 37 9.87 1.86 -1.72
CA GLY A 37 9.86 1.11 -0.47
C GLY A 37 8.45 1.07 0.11
N MET A 38 8.01 -0.11 0.51
CA MET A 38 6.69 -0.37 1.07
C MET A 38 6.82 -1.06 2.42
N VAL A 39 5.90 -0.77 3.34
CA VAL A 39 5.80 -1.46 4.64
C VAL A 39 4.35 -1.89 4.84
N PHE A 40 4.16 -3.18 5.12
CA PHE A 40 2.85 -3.78 5.35
C PHE A 40 2.58 -3.95 6.84
N PHE A 41 1.44 -3.41 7.27
CA PHE A 41 0.93 -3.49 8.64
C PHE A 41 -0.39 -4.25 8.63
N ILE A 42 -0.53 -5.26 9.48
CA ILE A 42 -1.78 -6.00 9.64
C ILE A 42 -2.30 -5.75 11.07
N PRO A 43 -3.50 -5.16 11.25
CA PRO A 43 -4.05 -4.89 12.57
C PRO A 43 -4.01 -6.12 13.49
N GLY A 44 -3.47 -5.94 14.69
CA GLY A 44 -3.30 -7.02 15.68
C GLY A 44 -2.06 -7.89 15.49
N ILE A 45 -1.38 -7.83 14.34
CA ILE A 45 -0.11 -8.53 14.09
C ILE A 45 1.05 -7.56 14.33
N ARG A 46 2.04 -7.96 15.13
CA ARG A 46 3.15 -7.07 15.50
C ARG A 46 4.30 -7.13 14.51
N GLU A 47 4.42 -8.23 13.79
CA GLU A 47 5.33 -8.44 12.69
C GLU A 47 4.93 -7.56 11.51
N THR A 48 5.91 -6.94 10.88
CA THR A 48 5.71 -6.16 9.66
C THR A 48 6.67 -6.63 8.58
N VAL A 49 6.27 -6.49 7.33
CA VAL A 49 7.10 -6.82 6.18
C VAL A 49 7.45 -5.54 5.45
N ARG A 50 8.73 -5.37 5.14
CA ARG A 50 9.21 -4.34 4.24
C ARG A 50 9.56 -4.96 2.90
N VAL A 51 9.13 -4.30 1.84
CA VAL A 51 9.41 -4.67 0.46
C VAL A 51 10.03 -3.46 -0.22
N ASN A 52 11.21 -3.63 -0.79
CA ASN A 52 11.83 -2.61 -1.64
C ASN A 52 11.93 -3.16 -3.07
N GLY A 53 11.80 -2.28 -4.05
CA GLY A 53 11.76 -2.71 -5.44
C GLY A 53 11.79 -1.56 -6.44
N ARG A 54 11.48 -1.92 -7.69
CA ARG A 54 11.32 -0.98 -8.79
C ARG A 54 9.88 -0.94 -9.29
N VAL A 55 9.43 0.24 -9.65
CA VAL A 55 8.09 0.46 -10.19
C VAL A 55 8.11 0.46 -11.72
N LYS A 56 7.08 -0.15 -12.30
CA LYS A 56 6.67 0.05 -13.68
C LYS A 56 5.23 0.54 -13.66
N LEU A 57 4.99 1.69 -14.27
CA LEU A 57 3.64 2.22 -14.47
C LEU A 57 3.00 1.46 -15.62
N ILE A 58 1.76 1.02 -15.44
CA ILE A 58 0.96 0.36 -16.47
C ILE A 58 -0.34 1.12 -16.69
N ASP A 59 -0.77 1.21 -17.94
CA ASP A 59 -2.02 1.90 -18.30
C ASP A 59 -3.27 1.05 -17.96
N LYS A 60 -4.44 1.63 -18.21
CA LYS A 60 -5.72 0.97 -17.93
C LYS A 60 -5.87 -0.30 -18.76
N GLU A 61 -5.48 -0.26 -20.02
CA GLU A 61 -5.58 -1.40 -20.94
C GLU A 61 -4.66 -2.55 -20.52
N GLU A 62 -3.43 -2.26 -20.08
CA GLU A 62 -2.50 -3.23 -19.48
C GLU A 62 -3.07 -3.83 -18.21
N LEU A 63 -3.65 -3.01 -17.34
CA LEU A 63 -4.24 -3.48 -16.10
C LEU A 63 -5.46 -4.38 -16.33
N GLU A 64 -6.34 -4.02 -17.26
CA GLU A 64 -7.52 -4.82 -17.62
C GLU A 64 -7.12 -6.22 -18.12
N ARG A 65 -5.98 -6.34 -18.82
CA ARG A 65 -5.44 -7.63 -19.28
C ARG A 65 -4.95 -8.54 -18.15
N LEU A 66 -4.69 -8.01 -16.96
CA LEU A 66 -4.29 -8.80 -15.79
C LEU A 66 -5.49 -9.46 -15.10
N GLU A 67 -6.73 -9.15 -15.51
CA GLU A 67 -7.98 -9.74 -15.00
C GLU A 67 -8.08 -9.70 -13.45
N ILE A 68 -7.58 -8.61 -12.86
CA ILE A 68 -7.48 -8.46 -11.40
C ILE A 68 -8.84 -8.07 -10.81
N GLU A 69 -9.35 -8.87 -9.87
CA GLU A 69 -10.50 -8.47 -9.06
C GLU A 69 -10.10 -7.38 -8.04
N LEU A 70 -10.64 -6.18 -8.24
CA LEU A 70 -10.40 -5.06 -7.34
C LEU A 70 -11.25 -5.20 -6.09
N GLU A 71 -10.61 -5.08 -4.94
CA GLU A 71 -11.30 -5.06 -3.65
C GLU A 71 -11.64 -3.62 -3.28
N VAL A 72 -12.64 -3.06 -3.96
CA VAL A 72 -13.20 -1.74 -3.61
C VAL A 72 -14.38 -1.94 -2.67
N ASN A 73 -14.28 -1.37 -1.47
CA ASN A 73 -15.41 -1.34 -0.55
C ASN A 73 -16.39 -0.21 -0.97
N ASN A 74 -17.65 -0.55 -1.23
CA ASN A 74 -18.69 0.35 -1.77
C ASN A 74 -18.34 0.98 -3.14
N PRO A 75 -18.27 0.19 -4.23
CA PRO A 75 -17.97 0.73 -5.55
C PRO A 75 -19.06 1.71 -6.01
N ASP A 76 -18.65 2.92 -6.37
CA ASP A 76 -19.47 3.96 -6.98
C ASP A 76 -18.90 4.36 -8.36
N ASP A 77 -19.50 5.36 -9.03
CA ASP A 77 -19.00 5.87 -10.31
C ASP A 77 -17.58 6.46 -10.26
N ASN A 78 -17.04 6.71 -9.05
CA ASN A 78 -15.67 7.17 -8.81
C ASN A 78 -14.70 6.02 -8.54
N SER A 79 -15.17 4.78 -8.42
CA SER A 79 -14.35 3.60 -8.12
C SER A 79 -13.69 2.98 -9.35
N ARG A 80 -13.53 3.76 -10.42
CA ARG A 80 -12.91 3.29 -11.68
C ARG A 80 -11.40 3.26 -11.53
N VAL A 81 -10.79 2.17 -11.98
CA VAL A 81 -9.34 2.12 -12.08
C VAL A 81 -8.86 2.99 -13.23
N GLN A 82 -7.86 3.79 -12.94
CA GLN A 82 -7.25 4.70 -13.90
C GLN A 82 -6.01 4.06 -14.54
N GLN A 83 -5.21 3.36 -13.73
CA GLN A 83 -3.89 2.81 -14.10
C GLN A 83 -3.40 1.88 -12.99
N GLY A 84 -2.21 1.28 -13.16
CA GLY A 84 -1.58 0.44 -12.15
C GLY A 84 -0.11 0.76 -11.95
N ILE A 85 0.41 0.36 -10.78
CA ILE A 85 1.84 0.34 -10.49
C ILE A 85 2.22 -1.11 -10.27
N VAL A 86 3.01 -1.66 -11.17
CA VAL A 86 3.68 -2.95 -10.98
C VAL A 86 4.94 -2.71 -10.19
N VAL A 87 5.17 -3.50 -9.16
CA VAL A 87 6.38 -3.45 -8.34
C VAL A 87 7.15 -4.74 -8.53
N GLU A 88 8.31 -4.65 -9.16
CA GLU A 88 9.31 -5.71 -9.21
C GLU A 88 10.08 -5.71 -7.88
N ILE A 89 9.97 -6.79 -7.13
CA ILE A 89 10.58 -6.94 -5.81
C ILE A 89 12.08 -7.15 -5.96
N GLU A 90 12.88 -6.28 -5.33
CA GLU A 90 14.33 -6.47 -5.20
C GLU A 90 14.68 -7.13 -3.88
N GLU A 91 13.97 -6.79 -2.81
CA GLU A 91 14.13 -7.40 -1.49
C GLU A 91 12.83 -7.33 -0.69
N ALA A 92 12.59 -8.39 0.10
CA ALA A 92 11.50 -8.44 1.05
C ALA A 92 11.99 -9.06 2.36
N TYR A 93 11.74 -8.39 3.48
CA TYR A 93 12.20 -8.85 4.79
C TYR A 93 11.25 -8.45 5.92
N GLY A 94 11.16 -9.31 6.92
CA GLY A 94 10.42 -9.03 8.14
C GLY A 94 11.17 -8.05 9.05
N HIS A 95 10.44 -7.17 9.71
CA HIS A 95 10.95 -6.34 10.79
C HIS A 95 10.59 -6.92 12.16
N CYS A 96 11.47 -6.69 13.13
CA CYS A 96 11.27 -7.14 14.50
C CYS A 96 10.01 -6.48 15.12
N PRO A 97 9.12 -7.26 15.76
CA PRO A 97 7.86 -6.76 16.30
C PRO A 97 8.02 -5.79 17.47
N ARG A 98 9.25 -5.65 18.01
CA ARG A 98 9.53 -4.82 19.19
C ARG A 98 9.09 -3.38 19.02
N ALA A 99 9.30 -2.78 17.84
CA ALA A 99 8.94 -1.38 17.60
C ALA A 99 7.42 -1.16 17.78
N LEU A 100 6.59 -2.02 17.20
CA LEU A 100 5.13 -1.95 17.32
C LEU A 100 4.64 -2.32 18.73
N ALA A 101 5.33 -3.26 19.39
CA ALA A 101 5.02 -3.63 20.76
C ALA A 101 5.29 -2.48 21.73
N PHE A 102 6.43 -1.81 21.62
CA PHE A 102 6.82 -0.69 22.49
C PHE A 102 5.92 0.53 22.32
N SER A 103 5.48 0.81 21.10
CA SER A 103 4.54 1.90 20.85
C SER A 103 3.08 1.56 21.18
N LYS A 104 2.79 0.31 21.55
CA LYS A 104 1.43 -0.22 21.67
C LYS A 104 0.59 0.10 20.42
N PHE A 105 1.17 -0.08 19.23
CA PHE A 105 0.63 0.44 17.96
C PHE A 105 -0.83 0.05 17.68
N TRP A 106 -1.25 -1.14 18.12
CA TRP A 106 -2.60 -1.67 17.91
C TRP A 106 -3.52 -1.57 19.14
N ASP A 107 -3.07 -0.95 20.22
CA ASP A 107 -3.86 -0.77 21.44
C ASP A 107 -4.89 0.35 21.24
N THR A 108 -6.19 -0.01 21.30
CA THR A 108 -7.28 0.92 21.05
C THR A 108 -7.37 2.03 22.09
N ASP A 109 -7.02 1.74 23.34
CA ASP A 109 -7.06 2.73 24.43
C ASP A 109 -5.92 3.74 24.21
N GLN A 110 -4.73 3.26 23.85
CA GLN A 110 -3.60 4.13 23.51
C GLN A 110 -3.89 5.02 22.28
N ILE A 111 -4.52 4.45 21.25
CA ILE A 111 -4.93 5.20 20.06
C ILE A 111 -5.93 6.29 20.42
N GLU A 112 -6.90 5.99 21.29
CA GLU A 112 -7.92 6.96 21.70
C GLU A 112 -7.34 8.08 22.57
N GLU A 113 -6.40 7.76 23.48
CA GLU A 113 -5.65 8.76 24.22
C GLU A 113 -4.88 9.71 23.28
N ASN A 114 -4.21 9.18 22.27
CA ASN A 114 -3.44 9.98 21.30
C ASN A 114 -4.32 10.95 20.48
N LYS A 115 -5.56 10.57 20.14
CA LYS A 115 -6.49 11.47 19.43
C LYS A 115 -6.91 12.66 20.28
N ASN A 116 -6.99 12.46 21.59
CA ASN A 116 -7.40 13.48 22.55
C ASN A 116 -6.23 14.37 23.01
N MET A 117 -4.99 14.05 22.61
CA MET A 117 -3.85 14.92 22.87
C MET A 117 -3.97 16.24 22.11
N PRO A 118 -3.61 17.38 22.73
CA PRO A 118 -3.60 18.67 22.03
C PRO A 118 -2.63 18.60 20.84
N LYS A 119 -3.16 18.87 19.64
CA LYS A 119 -2.33 18.97 18.45
C LYS A 119 -1.36 20.12 18.64
N ARG A 120 -0.06 19.86 18.46
CA ARG A 120 0.94 20.94 18.42
C ARG A 120 0.57 21.88 17.28
N ALA A 121 0.46 23.17 17.60
CA ALA A 121 0.21 24.24 16.63
C ALA A 121 1.39 24.40 15.67
#